data_AF-A0A914R4B1-F1
#
_entry.id   AF-A0A914R4B1-F1
#
_cell.length_a   1.000
_cell.length_b   1.000
_cell.length_c   1.000
_cell.angle_alpha   90.00
_cell.angle_beta   90.00
_cell.angle_gamma   90.00
#
_symmetry.space_group_name_H-M   'P 1'
#
loop_
_entity.id
_entity.type
_entity.pdbx_description
1 polymer ?
#
loop_
_entity_poly.entity_id
_entity_poly.type
_entity_poly.pdbx_seq_one_letter_code
_entity_poly.pdbx_strand_id
1 'polypeptide(L)' 'MLKRRIGVVVVSFPATEITESRVRICLSAAHTKAMLDKTLEAIREVSEISNVKYSKSKRQYETSPIEW' A
#
# COMPACT_ATOMS: atom_id res chain seq x y z
N MET A 1 4.07 8.73 2.99
CA MET A 1 3.91 8.67 1.52
C MET A 1 4.41 9.90 0.77
N LEU A 2 4.03 11.13 1.16
CA LEU A 2 4.44 12.36 0.44
C LEU A 2 5.95 12.50 0.20
N LYS A 3 6.79 12.23 1.22
CA LYS A 3 8.27 12.22 1.09
C LYS A 3 8.79 11.26 0.01
N ARG A 4 8.03 10.22 -0.33
CA ARG A 4 8.37 9.20 -1.34
C ARG A 4 7.79 9.53 -2.73
N ARG A 5 7.14 10.70 -2.88
CA ARG A 5 6.47 11.17 -4.10
C ARG A 5 5.36 10.24 -4.59
N ILE A 6 4.55 9.75 -3.66
CA ILE A 6 3.38 8.89 -3.95
C ILE A 6 2.14 9.55 -3.36
N GLY A 7 1.13 9.77 -4.20
CA GLY A 7 -0.19 10.24 -3.80
C GLY A 7 -1.03 9.07 -3.30
N VAL A 8 -1.62 9.20 -2.11
CA VAL A 8 -2.53 8.20 -1.52
C VAL A 8 -3.71 8.91 -0.88
N VAL A 9 -4.85 8.23 -0.82
CA VAL A 9 -6.04 8.73 -0.14
C VAL A 9 -6.17 8.03 1.20
N VAL A 10 -6.08 8.80 2.29
CA VAL A 10 -6.41 8.32 3.63
C VAL A 10 -7.88 8.61 3.89
N VAL A 11 -8.63 7.61 4.35
CA VAL A 11 -10.05 7.74 4.66
C VAL A 11 -10.25 7.42 6.13
N SER A 12 -10.93 8.32 6.83
CA SER A 12 -11.33 8.19 8.23
C SER A 12 -12.70 8.85 8.43
N PHE A 13 -13.17 8.91 9.68
CA PHE A 13 -14.39 9.63 10.05
C PHE A 13 -14.40 11.06 9.47
N PRO A 14 -15.51 11.50 8.82
CA PRO A 14 -16.85 10.89 8.75
C PRO A 14 -17.08 9.90 7.59
N ALA A 15 -16.10 9.68 6.72
CA ALA A 15 -16.28 8.84 5.53
C ALA A 15 -16.26 7.32 5.81
N THR A 16 -15.66 6.91 6.94
CA THR A 16 -15.70 5.54 7.50
C THR A 16 -15.84 5.63 9.01
N GLU A 17 -16.23 4.55 9.69
CA GLU A 17 -16.20 4.50 11.14
C GLU A 17 -14.78 4.74 11.68
N ILE A 18 -14.68 5.22 12.93
CA ILE A 18 -13.40 5.57 13.56
C ILE A 18 -12.45 4.37 13.67
N THR A 19 -13.01 3.17 13.86
CA THR A 19 -12.31 1.89 13.96
C THR A 19 -11.86 1.34 12.60
N GLU A 20 -12.45 1.83 11.50
CA GLU A 20 -12.23 1.31 10.14
C GLU A 20 -11.41 2.24 9.25
N SER A 21 -10.60 3.11 9.86
CA SER A 21 -9.70 3.99 9.11
C SER A 21 -8.76 3.18 8.23
N ARG A 22 -8.61 3.58 6.97
CA ARG A 22 -7.83 2.84 5.98
C ARG A 22 -7.26 3.75 4.90
N VAL A 23 -6.25 3.24 4.20
CA VAL A 23 -5.69 3.91 3.02
C VAL A 23 -6.28 3.27 1.77
N ARG A 24 -6.89 4.07 0.89
CA ARG A 24 -7.39 3.63 -0.42
C ARG A 24 -6.36 3.94 -1.50
N ILE A 25 -5.86 2.90 -2.14
CA ILE A 25 -4.95 3.00 -3.29
C ILE A 25 -5.81 2.86 -4.56
N CYS A 26 -5.80 3.89 -5.41
CA CYS A 26 -6.52 3.89 -6.67
C CYS A 26 -5.57 3.49 -7.80
N LEU A 27 -5.90 2.40 -8.49
CA LEU A 27 -5.14 1.93 -9.65
C LEU A 27 -5.82 2.40 -10.94
N SER A 28 -5.02 2.59 -11.99
CA SER A 28 -5.47 2.92 -13.35
C SER A 28 -4.56 2.21 -14.35
N ALA A 29 -5.06 1.91 -15.55
CA ALA A 29 -4.29 1.29 -16.63
C ALA A 29 -3.07 2.13 -17.08
N ALA A 30 -3.05 3.42 -16.77
CA ALA A 30 -1.91 4.29 -17.05
C ALA A 30 -0.68 4.06 -16.15
N HIS A 31 -0.80 3.28 -15.07
CA HIS A 31 0.34 3.03 -14.18
C HIS A 31 1.30 2.02 -14.81
N THR A 32 2.57 2.40 -14.91
CA THR A 32 3.62 1.49 -15.37
C THR A 32 4.06 0.54 -14.27
N LYS A 33 4.62 -0.62 -14.66
CA LYS A 33 5.17 -1.59 -13.72
C LYS A 33 6.16 -0.96 -12.72
N ALA A 34 7.07 -0.13 -13.22
CA ALA A 34 8.06 0.55 -12.39
C ALA A 34 7.43 1.48 -11.33
N MET A 35 6.29 2.11 -11.64
CA MET A 35 5.55 2.91 -10.65
C MET A 35 4.94 2.02 -9.56
N LEU A 36 4.41 0.86 -9.93
CA LEU A 36 3.82 -0.09 -9.00
C LEU A 36 4.88 -0.72 -8.09
N ASP A 37 6.01 -1.16 -8.66
CA ASP A 37 7.13 -1.74 -7.90
C ASP A 37 7.65 -0.75 -6.86
N LYS A 38 7.89 0.50 -7.28
CA LYS A 38 8.28 1.59 -6.36
C LYS A 38 7.24 1.86 -5.28
N THR A 39 5.96 1.77 -5.62
CA THR A 39 4.86 1.99 -4.67
C THR A 39 4.81 0.87 -3.62
N LEU A 40 5.00 -0.38 -4.04
CA LEU A 40 5.05 -1.54 -3.14
C LEU A 40 6.23 -1.45 -2.16
N GLU A 41 7.41 -1.04 -2.62
CA GLU A 41 8.57 -0.84 -1.77
C GLU A 41 8.32 0.27 -0.72
N ALA A 42 7.76 1.40 -1.15
CA ALA A 42 7.39 2.49 -0.27
C ALA A 42 6.34 2.09 0.79
N ILE A 43 5.35 1.29 0.41
CA ILE A 43 4.34 0.74 1.34
C ILE A 43 5.01 -0.16 2.36
N ARG A 44 5.90 -1.05 1.92
CA ARG A 44 6.63 -1.96 2.82
C ARG A 44 7.42 -1.16 3.86
N GLU A 45 8.18 -0.16 3.43
CA GLU A 45 8.98 0.68 4.33
C GLU A 45 8.09 1.41 5.35
N VAL A 46 7.01 2.05 4.90
CA VAL A 46 6.08 2.78 5.80
C VAL A 46 5.35 1.83 6.74
N SER A 47 4.98 0.63 6.28
CA SER A 47 4.29 -0.35 7.11
C SER A 47 5.15 -0.85 8.27
N GLU A 48 6.46 -0.95 8.06
CA GLU A 48 7.42 -1.36 9.07
C GLU A 48 7.62 -0.26 10.11
N ILE A 49 7.81 0.99 9.67
CA ILE A 49 7.97 2.15 10.55
C ILE A 49 6.71 2.36 11.41
N SER A 50 5.52 2.18 10.82
CA SER A 50 4.25 2.43 11.50
C SER A 50 3.76 1.22 12.31
N ASN A 51 4.47 0.09 12.22
CA ASN A 51 4.13 -1.18 12.87
C ASN A 51 2.67 -1.64 12.63
N VAL A 52 2.17 -1.42 11.41
CA VAL A 52 0.78 -1.75 11.01
C VAL A 52 0.67 -3.11 10.32
N LYS A 53 1.77 -3.85 10.23
CA LYS A 53 1.85 -5.12 9.51
C LYS A 53 1.45 -6.29 10.42
N TYR A 54 0.16 -6.39 10.73
CA TYR A 54 -0.36 -7.41 11.66
C TYR A 54 -0.56 -8.80 11.02
N SER A 55 -0.70 -8.87 9.70
CA SER A 55 -0.91 -10.14 9.01
C SER A 55 0.33 -11.05 9.12
N LYS A 56 0.12 -12.26 9.63
CA LYS A 56 1.14 -13.32 9.75
C LYS A 56 1.14 -14.27 8.56
N SER A 57 0.25 -14.08 7.59
CA SER A 57 0.18 -14.91 6.39
C SER A 57 1.48 -14.79 5.59
N LYS A 58 1.97 -15.93 5.06
CA LYS A 58 3.12 -15.94 4.17
C LYS A 58 2.83 -15.04 2.96
N ARG A 59 3.78 -14.18 2.61
CA ARG A 59 3.66 -13.28 1.46
C ARG A 59 3.75 -14.09 0.18
N GLN A 60 2.65 -14.20 -0.54
CA GLN A 60 2.59 -14.98 -1.79
C GLN A 60 3.60 -14.49 -2.83
N TYR A 61 3.90 -13.18 -2.86
CA TYR A 61 4.89 -12.58 -3.76
C TYR A 61 6.37 -12.84 -3.39
N GLU A 62 6.66 -13.34 -2.18
CA GLU A 62 8.01 -13.84 -1.83
C GLU A 62 8.20 -15.28 -2.33
N THR A 63 7.11 -16.04 -2.48
CA THR A 63 7.11 -17.45 -2.94
C THR A 63 6.80 -17.61 -4.42
N SER A 64 6.21 -16.60 -5.07
CA SER A 64 5.85 -16.62 -6.48
C SER A 64 6.10 -15.24 -7.09
N PRO A 65 7.02 -15.10 -8.06
CA PRO A 65 7.21 -13.85 -8.79
C PRO A 65 5.88 -13.42 -9.42
N ILE A 66 5.62 -12.10 -9.46
CA ILE A 66 4.44 -11.57 -10.16
C ILE A 66 4.70 -11.78 -11.67
N GLU A 67 4.12 -12.82 -12.24
CA GLU A 67 4.00 -12.99 -13.70
C GLU A 67 2.93 -12.02 -14.21
N TRP A 68 3.30 -11.25 -15.23
CA TRP A 68 2.47 -10.23 -15.86
C TRP A 68 2.03 -10.70 -17.23
#